data_AF-A0A6G0RZC6-F1
#
_entry.id   AF-A0A6G0RZC6-F1
#
_cell.length_a   1.000
_cell.length_b   1.000
_cell.length_c   1.000
_cell.angle_alpha   90.00
_cell.angle_beta   90.00
_cell.angle_gamma   90.00
#
_symmetry.space_group_name_H-M   'P 1'
#
loop_
_entity.id
_entity.type
_entity.pdbx_description
1 polymer ?
#
loop_
_entity_poly.entity_id
_entity_poly.type
_entity_poly.pdbx_seq_one_letter_code
_entity_poly.pdbx_strand_id
1 'polypeptide(L)'
;MVRVFLALGGSLVVAAQVAVTVATSVSFVNDCTYDISLYDNNATETITVGGSTSRELADGFSGMFRNGSSTEATLAEFAISGGKAWYAISAVPPGAGNCTSYADCASVSGKTGFNVPLAITPNVGSTSVNTECAAVACASADCSDAYLYPTDSSKLRNCPDSLSIEVAFCPDGSSNSTTSTTTSTLTTVSTEAPATTTTAPVTTTAAPIATTAAPVATTAAPVATTAAPVATPSTPESTTAAPVASDADYSVGVVATDTTSSTGTASTSSTTSSASTTSSSTTKTTSSGSTGDFSSASISSSFVYSGTNAGSATGTYGKVTAMSSCSTEDVSVADPVGPMSEEVTMVFRGPMNIYNIAVFSGSSGSDWSKVSSYDASAGTQENMVFMNNLNIDYTGADSSPQGYSTVDGSGTATESTVFGGTLADASDASVTGGGPCVSTGCEVNIMTSTNCADEDGCVGYYDDMGFHGWDGGMKMFVTKVQMPTGSTVNLPAIWMLNAQVVRASQYGCNCRGSGSVGGCGELDVAEVIETNTAQDKVSTHYYFYDGSVSPGGDNYAARPTDSVVTYVTIYDNSGEGVVKIIEIGGDDFDFSVDSISADTVSTWLSASVENLLS
;
A
#
# COMPACT_ATOMS: atom_id res chain seq x y z
N MET A 1 -38.34 7.79 -68.50
CA MET A 1 -36.88 7.78 -68.72
C MET A 1 -36.22 7.82 -67.35
N VAL A 2 -35.43 6.82 -66.98
CA VAL A 2 -34.62 6.84 -65.75
C VAL A 2 -33.17 6.83 -66.18
N ARG A 3 -32.35 7.76 -65.67
CA ARG A 3 -30.91 7.79 -65.89
C ARG A 3 -30.20 7.70 -64.54
N VAL A 4 -29.40 6.66 -64.41
CA VAL A 4 -28.51 6.39 -63.28
C VAL A 4 -27.31 7.34 -63.37
N PHE A 5 -26.83 7.83 -62.22
CA PHE A 5 -25.48 8.37 -62.07
C PHE A 5 -24.76 7.62 -60.96
N LEU A 6 -23.52 7.21 -61.22
CA LEU A 6 -22.65 6.53 -60.25
C LEU A 6 -22.12 7.54 -59.23
N ALA A 7 -22.01 7.11 -57.97
CA ALA A 7 -21.16 7.77 -56.98
C ALA A 7 -19.76 7.15 -57.01
N LEU A 8 -18.72 8.00 -57.03
CA LEU A 8 -17.32 7.59 -56.89
C LEU A 8 -16.96 7.53 -55.41
N GLY A 9 -16.46 6.39 -54.95
CA GLY A 9 -15.91 6.24 -53.60
C GLY A 9 -14.49 6.80 -53.53
N GLY A 10 -14.23 7.68 -52.55
CA GLY A 10 -12.88 8.09 -52.18
C GLY A 10 -12.43 7.35 -50.92
N SER A 11 -11.40 6.51 -51.03
CA SER A 11 -10.75 5.92 -49.86
C SER A 11 -9.79 6.93 -49.23
N LEU A 12 -10.10 7.37 -48.01
CA LEU A 12 -9.19 8.17 -47.20
C LEU A 12 -8.20 7.22 -46.50
N VAL A 13 -6.93 7.24 -46.91
CA VAL A 13 -5.87 6.47 -46.23
C VAL A 13 -5.45 7.25 -44.99
N VAL A 14 -5.89 6.79 -43.82
CA VAL A 14 -5.36 7.25 -42.53
C VAL A 14 -3.99 6.61 -42.35
N ALA A 15 -2.94 7.39 -42.55
CA ALA A 15 -1.59 6.97 -42.16
C ALA A 15 -1.51 7.01 -40.63
N ALA A 16 -1.53 5.84 -39.99
CA ALA A 16 -1.21 5.73 -38.58
C ALA A 16 0.23 6.20 -38.37
N GLN A 17 0.41 7.33 -37.69
CA GLN A 17 1.71 7.70 -37.15
C GLN A 17 2.01 6.75 -36.01
N VAL A 18 2.82 5.72 -36.29
CA VAL A 18 3.45 4.93 -35.24
C VAL A 18 4.37 5.88 -34.50
N ALA A 19 3.97 6.28 -33.29
CA ALA A 19 4.90 6.92 -32.36
C ALA A 19 5.98 5.90 -32.05
N VAL A 20 7.18 6.10 -32.59
CA VAL A 20 8.35 5.33 -32.19
C VAL A 20 8.70 5.80 -30.80
N THR A 21 8.24 5.06 -29.79
CA THR A 21 8.70 5.22 -28.41
C THR A 21 10.20 5.02 -28.41
N VAL A 22 10.95 6.06 -28.07
CA VAL A 22 12.40 5.96 -27.95
C VAL A 22 12.69 5.13 -26.70
N ALA A 23 13.35 4.00 -26.90
CA ALA A 23 13.76 3.09 -25.85
C ALA A 23 15.28 2.89 -25.90
N THR A 24 15.89 2.71 -24.73
CA THR A 24 17.30 2.32 -24.62
C THR A 24 17.40 0.82 -24.91
N SER A 25 18.03 0.48 -26.03
CA SER A 25 18.30 -0.91 -26.38
C SER A 25 19.44 -1.47 -25.54
N VAL A 26 19.15 -2.43 -24.66
CA VAL A 26 20.13 -3.12 -23.81
C VAL A 26 20.31 -4.56 -24.28
N SER A 27 21.54 -4.93 -24.66
CA SER A 27 21.92 -6.28 -25.09
C SER A 27 22.61 -7.01 -23.94
N PHE A 28 22.15 -8.22 -23.62
CA PHE A 28 22.73 -9.10 -22.61
C PHE A 28 23.51 -10.22 -23.31
N VAL A 29 24.81 -10.30 -23.07
CA VAL A 29 25.74 -11.25 -23.72
C VAL A 29 26.28 -12.23 -22.68
N ASN A 30 26.30 -13.51 -23.02
CA ASN A 30 26.87 -14.55 -22.18
C ASN A 30 28.23 -15.02 -22.70
N ASP A 31 29.31 -14.44 -22.16
CA ASP A 31 30.69 -14.88 -22.40
C ASP A 31 31.17 -15.94 -21.38
N CYS A 32 30.32 -16.33 -20.42
CA CYS A 32 30.63 -17.37 -19.45
C CYS A 32 30.74 -18.74 -20.12
N THR A 33 31.51 -19.66 -19.51
CA THR A 33 31.58 -21.06 -19.95
C THR A 33 30.36 -21.91 -19.54
N TYR A 34 29.27 -21.28 -19.11
CA TYR A 34 28.03 -21.90 -18.64
C TYR A 34 26.82 -21.02 -19.02
N ASP A 35 25.62 -21.59 -19.05
CA ASP A 35 24.41 -20.85 -19.41
C ASP A 35 24.02 -19.83 -18.33
N ILE A 36 23.65 -18.62 -18.73
CA ILE A 36 23.16 -17.57 -17.83
C ILE A 36 21.64 -17.64 -17.74
N SER A 37 21.13 -17.63 -16.51
CA SER A 37 19.69 -17.49 -16.24
C SER A 37 19.37 -16.02 -16.03
N LEU A 38 19.22 -15.25 -17.12
CA LEU A 38 18.92 -13.82 -17.04
C LEU A 38 17.58 -13.61 -16.35
N TYR A 39 17.59 -12.93 -15.20
CA TYR A 39 16.41 -12.60 -14.42
C TYR A 39 16.19 -11.08 -14.39
N ASP A 40 14.96 -10.64 -14.64
CA ASP A 40 14.55 -9.25 -14.81
C ASP A 40 13.45 -8.80 -13.80
N ASN A 41 13.46 -9.38 -12.59
CA ASN A 41 12.42 -9.29 -11.54
C ASN A 41 11.06 -9.90 -11.87
N ASN A 42 10.78 -10.28 -13.13
CA ASN A 42 9.53 -10.94 -13.50
C ASN A 42 9.78 -12.37 -14.01
N ALA A 43 10.63 -12.51 -15.03
CA ALA A 43 10.88 -13.77 -15.71
C ALA A 43 12.34 -14.21 -15.59
N THR A 44 12.61 -15.47 -15.96
CA THR A 44 13.97 -15.98 -16.20
C THR A 44 14.09 -16.47 -17.63
N GLU A 45 15.08 -15.97 -18.37
CA GLU A 45 15.42 -16.38 -19.72
C GLU A 45 16.81 -17.02 -19.74
N THR A 46 16.97 -18.17 -20.41
CA THR A 46 18.29 -18.81 -20.53
C THR A 46 19.05 -18.23 -21.72
N ILE A 47 20.15 -17.51 -21.46
CA ILE A 47 21.14 -17.15 -22.47
C ILE A 47 22.19 -18.27 -22.50
N THR A 48 22.17 -19.08 -23.55
CA THR A 48 23.18 -20.15 -23.74
C THR A 48 24.59 -19.59 -23.87
N VAL A 49 25.62 -20.39 -23.56
CA VAL A 49 27.05 -20.03 -23.79
C VAL A 49 27.28 -19.40 -25.17
N GLY A 50 27.87 -18.20 -25.21
CA GLY A 50 28.14 -17.43 -26.44
C GLY A 50 26.90 -16.84 -27.12
N GLY A 51 25.74 -16.91 -26.49
CA GLY A 51 24.49 -16.31 -26.95
C GLY A 51 24.26 -14.91 -26.40
N SER A 52 23.22 -14.25 -26.91
CA SER A 52 22.73 -12.98 -26.39
C SER A 52 21.21 -12.87 -26.50
N THR A 53 20.64 -11.97 -25.70
CA THR A 53 19.23 -11.51 -25.80
C THR A 53 19.19 -9.99 -25.61
N SER A 54 18.05 -9.34 -25.78
CA SER A 54 17.92 -7.89 -25.64
C SER A 54 16.66 -7.47 -24.91
N ARG A 55 16.65 -6.25 -24.39
CA ARG A 55 15.50 -5.56 -23.80
C ARG A 55 15.48 -4.12 -24.32
N GLU A 56 14.30 -3.64 -24.64
CA GLU A 56 14.08 -2.23 -25.00
C GLU A 56 13.50 -1.53 -23.76
N LEU A 57 14.30 -0.67 -23.11
CA LEU A 57 13.93 0.00 -21.88
C LEU A 57 13.35 1.39 -22.21
N ALA A 58 12.04 1.56 -22.03
CA ALA A 58 11.35 2.84 -22.27
C ALA A 58 11.62 3.85 -21.14
N ASP A 59 11.43 5.14 -21.44
CA ASP A 59 11.41 6.22 -20.42
C ASP A 59 10.40 5.88 -19.31
N GLY A 60 10.81 6.04 -18.05
CA GLY A 60 10.11 5.57 -16.86
C GLY A 60 10.56 4.18 -16.34
N PHE A 61 11.32 3.40 -17.11
CA PHE A 61 11.86 2.12 -16.63
C PHE A 61 12.80 2.34 -15.43
N SER A 62 12.66 1.52 -14.38
CA SER A 62 13.61 1.41 -13.28
C SER A 62 13.69 -0.05 -12.84
N GLY A 63 14.90 -0.60 -12.77
CA GLY A 63 15.10 -2.01 -12.48
C GLY A 63 16.55 -2.46 -12.53
N MET A 64 16.72 -3.77 -12.65
CA MET A 64 18.01 -4.47 -12.64
C MET A 64 17.99 -5.72 -13.51
N PHE A 65 19.15 -6.34 -13.68
CA PHE A 65 19.30 -7.63 -14.37
C PHE A 65 20.39 -8.43 -13.67
N ARG A 66 20.15 -9.74 -13.48
CA ARG A 66 21.08 -10.63 -12.77
C ARG A 66 21.07 -12.06 -13.30
N ASN A 67 22.11 -12.82 -12.95
CA ASN A 67 22.13 -14.27 -13.19
C ASN A 67 21.45 -15.02 -12.03
N GLY A 68 20.28 -15.60 -12.30
CA GLY A 68 19.45 -16.32 -11.36
C GLY A 68 18.60 -15.41 -10.46
N SER A 69 17.63 -16.00 -9.76
CA SER A 69 16.72 -15.29 -8.85
C SER A 69 17.29 -15.03 -7.44
N SER A 70 18.54 -15.42 -7.17
CA SER A 70 19.17 -15.22 -5.87
C SER A 70 19.32 -13.73 -5.53
N THR A 71 19.01 -13.36 -4.29
CA THR A 71 19.28 -12.01 -3.77
C THR A 71 20.77 -11.74 -3.59
N GLU A 72 21.63 -12.76 -3.61
CA GLU A 72 23.10 -12.67 -3.52
C GLU A 72 23.79 -12.55 -4.89
N ALA A 73 23.03 -12.26 -5.95
CA ALA A 73 23.58 -12.11 -7.29
C ALA A 73 24.13 -10.71 -7.56
N THR A 74 25.14 -10.64 -8.43
CA THR A 74 25.65 -9.37 -8.98
C THR A 74 24.55 -8.73 -9.84
N LEU A 75 24.27 -7.44 -9.63
CA LEU A 75 23.21 -6.72 -10.34
C LEU A 75 23.78 -5.76 -11.39
N ALA A 76 23.17 -5.73 -12.57
CA ALA A 76 23.26 -4.61 -13.50
C ALA A 76 22.01 -3.74 -13.35
N GLU A 77 22.15 -2.55 -12.76
CA GLU A 77 21.03 -1.66 -12.43
C GLU A 77 20.83 -0.62 -13.53
N PHE A 78 19.59 -0.31 -13.86
CA PHE A 78 19.21 0.64 -14.92
C PHE A 78 17.99 1.47 -14.50
N ALA A 79 18.02 2.77 -14.81
CA ALA A 79 16.84 3.61 -14.84
C ALA A 79 16.86 4.48 -16.10
N ILE A 80 15.76 4.53 -16.84
CA ILE A 80 15.61 5.38 -18.02
C ILE A 80 14.67 6.52 -17.64
N SER A 81 15.19 7.75 -17.60
CA SER A 81 14.39 8.91 -17.21
C SER A 81 14.98 10.21 -17.75
N GLY A 82 14.14 11.03 -18.39
CA GLY A 82 14.47 12.42 -18.72
C GLY A 82 15.52 12.56 -19.81
N GLY A 83 15.45 11.70 -20.84
CA GLY A 83 16.42 11.70 -21.96
C GLY A 83 17.73 10.98 -21.64
N LYS A 84 17.76 10.14 -20.58
CA LYS A 84 18.98 9.50 -20.08
C LYS A 84 18.77 8.05 -19.67
N ALA A 85 19.74 7.22 -20.05
CA ALA A 85 19.98 5.92 -19.46
C ALA A 85 20.96 6.07 -18.28
N TRP A 86 20.45 5.95 -17.07
CA TRP A 86 21.22 5.83 -15.83
C TRP A 86 21.54 4.35 -15.59
N TYR A 87 22.75 4.03 -15.16
CA TYR A 87 23.15 2.64 -14.89
C TYR A 87 24.25 2.54 -13.83
N ALA A 88 24.33 1.37 -13.20
CA ALA A 88 25.37 0.99 -12.26
C ALA A 88 25.53 -0.54 -12.22
N ILE A 89 26.61 -1.00 -11.57
CA ILE A 89 26.72 -2.38 -11.10
C ILE A 89 26.56 -2.34 -9.58
N SER A 90 25.90 -3.34 -8.99
CA SER A 90 25.81 -3.50 -7.55
C SER A 90 26.27 -4.90 -7.12
N ALA A 91 27.10 -4.92 -6.09
CA ALA A 91 27.57 -6.11 -5.38
C ALA A 91 27.36 -5.95 -3.86
N VAL A 92 26.35 -5.16 -3.45
CA VAL A 92 26.03 -4.93 -2.04
C VAL A 92 25.55 -6.24 -1.40
N PRO A 93 26.18 -6.72 -0.32
CA PRO A 93 25.72 -7.90 0.40
C PRO A 93 24.28 -7.71 0.94
N PRO A 94 23.31 -8.54 0.53
CA PRO A 94 21.89 -8.31 0.84
C PRO A 94 21.57 -8.63 2.30
N GLY A 95 20.67 -7.86 2.91
CA GLY A 95 20.28 -8.04 4.31
C GLY A 95 21.30 -7.53 5.34
N ALA A 96 22.28 -6.73 4.92
CA ALA A 96 23.28 -6.15 5.82
C ALA A 96 22.81 -4.90 6.60
N GLY A 97 21.65 -4.33 6.24
CA GLY A 97 21.16 -3.08 6.83
C GLY A 97 22.11 -1.89 6.58
N ASN A 98 22.25 -1.01 7.58
CA ASN A 98 23.06 0.21 7.49
C ASN A 98 24.57 -0.04 7.70
N CYS A 99 25.19 -0.71 6.73
CA CYS A 99 26.63 -0.92 6.66
C CYS A 99 27.36 0.18 5.85
N THR A 100 28.66 0.35 6.10
CA THR A 100 29.47 1.49 5.61
C THR A 100 30.67 1.10 4.74
N SER A 101 30.88 -0.20 4.50
CA SER A 101 31.90 -0.72 3.59
C SER A 101 31.54 -2.15 3.16
N TYR A 102 32.12 -2.65 2.06
CA TYR A 102 31.92 -4.04 1.62
C TYR A 102 32.18 -5.06 2.75
N ALA A 103 33.31 -4.94 3.45
CA ALA A 103 33.72 -5.87 4.49
C ALA A 103 32.76 -5.86 5.70
N ASP A 104 32.22 -4.69 6.03
CA ASP A 104 31.19 -4.50 7.04
C ASP A 104 29.88 -5.18 6.61
N CYS A 105 29.39 -4.87 5.40
CA CYS A 105 28.17 -5.48 4.84
C CYS A 105 28.26 -7.01 4.75
N ALA A 106 29.39 -7.54 4.27
CA ALA A 106 29.63 -8.98 4.12
C ALA A 106 29.76 -9.67 5.49
N SER A 107 30.33 -8.99 6.50
CA SER A 107 30.42 -9.52 7.86
C SER A 107 29.06 -9.53 8.59
N VAL A 108 28.19 -8.56 8.34
CA VAL A 108 26.85 -8.48 8.95
C VAL A 108 25.88 -9.47 8.31
N SER A 109 25.83 -9.51 6.98
CA SER A 109 24.92 -10.39 6.23
C SER A 109 25.40 -11.86 6.15
N GLY A 110 26.71 -12.10 6.25
CA GLY A 110 27.34 -13.38 5.92
C GLY A 110 27.39 -13.70 4.42
N LYS A 111 27.15 -12.71 3.56
CA LYS A 111 26.91 -12.86 2.12
C LYS A 111 27.88 -12.02 1.28
N THR A 112 27.94 -12.28 -0.03
CA THR A 112 28.83 -11.57 -0.96
C THR A 112 28.13 -10.52 -1.82
N GLY A 113 26.82 -10.64 -2.07
CA GLY A 113 26.14 -9.82 -3.09
C GLY A 113 26.67 -10.03 -4.52
N PHE A 114 27.44 -11.09 -4.75
CA PHE A 114 28.15 -11.34 -6.01
C PHE A 114 28.16 -12.84 -6.34
N ASN A 115 27.79 -13.17 -7.58
CA ASN A 115 27.81 -14.54 -8.10
C ASN A 115 28.43 -14.69 -9.49
N VAL A 116 28.46 -13.64 -10.31
CA VAL A 116 28.99 -13.65 -11.68
C VAL A 116 29.71 -12.31 -11.98
N PRO A 117 30.87 -12.32 -12.67
CA PRO A 117 31.47 -11.10 -13.20
C PRO A 117 30.58 -10.43 -14.24
N LEU A 118 30.53 -9.09 -14.24
CA LEU A 118 29.65 -8.32 -15.11
C LEU A 118 30.34 -7.05 -15.61
N ALA A 119 30.09 -6.66 -16.86
CA ALA A 119 30.46 -5.36 -17.39
C ALA A 119 29.28 -4.68 -18.10
N ILE A 120 29.17 -3.36 -17.99
CA ILE A 120 28.19 -2.53 -18.70
C ILE A 120 28.96 -1.56 -19.61
N THR A 121 28.70 -1.62 -20.92
CA THR A 121 29.42 -0.87 -21.95
C THR A 121 28.45 -0.11 -22.86
N PRO A 122 28.34 1.22 -22.72
CA PRO A 122 27.57 2.05 -23.66
C PRO A 122 28.26 2.15 -25.02
N ASN A 123 27.51 1.98 -26.10
CA ASN A 123 27.99 2.13 -27.47
C ASN A 123 28.00 3.61 -27.89
N VAL A 124 29.01 4.35 -27.44
CA VAL A 124 29.12 5.80 -27.69
C VAL A 124 29.43 6.17 -29.15
N GLY A 125 29.99 5.24 -29.95
CA GLY A 125 30.31 5.48 -31.37
C GLY A 125 31.08 6.77 -31.64
N SER A 126 30.47 7.70 -32.38
CA SER A 126 30.96 9.06 -32.60
C SER A 126 30.11 10.13 -31.89
N THR A 127 29.23 9.73 -30.99
CA THR A 127 28.34 10.61 -30.22
C THR A 127 29.14 11.31 -29.12
N SER A 128 28.97 12.63 -29.00
CA SER A 128 29.57 13.38 -27.89
C SER A 128 28.78 13.10 -26.62
N VAL A 129 29.43 12.48 -25.62
CA VAL A 129 28.86 12.17 -24.32
C VAL A 129 29.59 12.91 -23.19
N ASN A 130 29.01 12.90 -21.99
CA ASN A 130 29.64 13.36 -20.77
C ASN A 130 30.65 12.34 -20.21
N THR A 131 31.50 12.76 -19.29
CA THR A 131 32.54 11.90 -18.69
C THR A 131 31.96 10.74 -17.89
N GLU A 132 30.75 10.91 -17.35
CA GLU A 132 30.03 9.89 -16.56
C GLU A 132 29.38 8.81 -17.45
N CYS A 133 29.35 8.98 -18.78
CA CYS A 133 28.97 7.96 -19.74
C CYS A 133 30.20 7.11 -20.09
N ALA A 134 30.51 6.14 -19.23
CA ALA A 134 31.71 5.32 -19.32
C ALA A 134 31.41 3.85 -19.01
N ALA A 135 32.13 2.93 -19.65
CA ALA A 135 32.04 1.52 -19.33
C ALA A 135 32.47 1.25 -17.89
N VAL A 136 31.79 0.31 -17.22
CA VAL A 136 32.07 -0.14 -15.85
C VAL A 136 32.16 -1.66 -15.81
N ALA A 137 33.04 -2.21 -14.97
CA ALA A 137 33.23 -3.66 -14.89
C ALA A 137 33.51 -4.14 -13.45
N CYS A 138 32.86 -5.24 -13.07
CA CYS A 138 32.99 -5.86 -11.76
C CYS A 138 33.40 -7.33 -11.91
N ALA A 139 34.65 -7.64 -11.55
CA ALA A 139 35.22 -8.98 -11.65
C ALA A 139 35.22 -9.76 -10.32
N SER A 140 34.92 -9.10 -9.21
CA SER A 140 34.92 -9.67 -7.85
C SER A 140 33.89 -8.96 -6.97
N ALA A 141 33.53 -9.57 -5.85
CA ALA A 141 32.52 -9.03 -4.92
C ALA A 141 32.91 -7.68 -4.29
N ASP A 142 34.21 -7.37 -4.24
CA ASP A 142 34.80 -6.14 -3.69
C ASP A 142 35.27 -5.14 -4.77
N CYS A 143 34.75 -5.26 -6.00
CA CYS A 143 35.19 -4.46 -7.15
C CYS A 143 34.96 -2.94 -6.95
N SER A 144 35.89 -2.12 -7.41
CA SER A 144 35.85 -0.65 -7.21
C SER A 144 34.73 0.07 -7.96
N ASP A 145 34.14 -0.57 -8.97
CA ASP A 145 33.24 0.07 -9.92
C ASP A 145 31.76 -0.23 -9.65
N ALA A 146 31.47 -1.15 -8.71
CA ALA A 146 30.11 -1.43 -8.26
C ALA A 146 29.79 -0.71 -6.94
N TYR A 147 28.50 -0.60 -6.63
CA TYR A 147 28.02 -0.29 -5.29
C TYR A 147 28.37 -1.45 -4.35
N LEU A 148 29.00 -1.12 -3.22
CA LEU A 148 29.51 -2.10 -2.25
C LEU A 148 28.84 -2.00 -0.87
N TYR A 149 28.12 -0.90 -0.61
CA TYR A 149 27.37 -0.63 0.61
C TYR A 149 26.27 0.42 0.32
N PRO A 150 25.14 0.46 1.06
CA PRO A 150 23.96 1.24 0.68
C PRO A 150 24.15 2.77 0.59
N THR A 151 25.15 3.31 1.28
CA THR A 151 25.43 4.77 1.32
C THR A 151 26.52 5.21 0.34
N ASP A 152 27.05 4.30 -0.49
CA ASP A 152 27.92 4.68 -1.61
C ASP A 152 27.09 5.37 -2.69
N SER A 153 27.43 6.61 -3.03
CA SER A 153 26.78 7.40 -4.07
C SER A 153 27.67 7.66 -5.30
N SER A 154 28.86 7.05 -5.35
CA SER A 154 29.91 7.37 -6.34
C SER A 154 29.86 6.58 -7.65
N LYS A 155 29.01 5.55 -7.73
CA LYS A 155 29.04 4.53 -8.80
C LYS A 155 28.06 4.79 -9.93
N LEU A 156 27.07 5.65 -9.73
CA LEU A 156 26.09 5.99 -10.76
C LEU A 156 26.78 6.52 -12.03
N ARG A 157 26.34 6.01 -13.17
CA ARG A 157 26.73 6.46 -14.51
C ARG A 157 25.48 6.90 -15.26
N ASN A 158 25.66 7.73 -16.29
CA ASN A 158 24.55 8.11 -17.17
C ASN A 158 25.03 8.45 -18.56
N CYS A 159 24.27 8.00 -19.56
CA CYS A 159 24.42 8.29 -20.97
C CYS A 159 23.10 8.86 -21.53
N PRO A 160 23.10 9.47 -22.72
CA PRO A 160 21.87 9.68 -23.49
C PRO A 160 21.14 8.34 -23.71
N ASP A 161 19.83 8.32 -23.49
CA ASP A 161 18.95 7.14 -23.68
C ASP A 161 18.96 6.58 -25.12
N SER A 162 19.26 7.43 -26.11
CA SER A 162 19.45 7.07 -27.51
C SER A 162 20.65 6.17 -27.82
N LEU A 163 21.52 5.87 -26.84
CA LEU A 163 22.64 4.93 -27.02
C LEU A 163 22.21 3.50 -26.71
N SER A 164 22.70 2.55 -27.51
CA SER A 164 22.63 1.13 -27.13
C SER A 164 23.66 0.83 -26.04
N ILE A 165 23.32 -0.08 -25.14
CA ILE A 165 24.18 -0.50 -24.03
C ILE A 165 24.33 -2.02 -24.06
N GLU A 166 25.54 -2.52 -23.82
CA GLU A 166 25.83 -3.95 -23.69
C GLU A 166 26.09 -4.31 -22.22
N VAL A 167 25.53 -5.43 -21.77
CA VAL A 167 25.75 -6.04 -20.47
C VAL A 167 26.37 -7.42 -20.72
N ALA A 168 27.65 -7.57 -20.44
CA ALA A 168 28.38 -8.82 -20.63
C ALA A 168 28.54 -9.57 -19.30
N PHE A 169 28.08 -10.82 -19.25
CA PHE A 169 28.35 -11.76 -18.17
C PHE A 169 29.65 -12.52 -18.45
N CYS A 170 30.55 -12.59 -17.46
CA CYS A 170 31.92 -13.10 -17.61
C CYS A 170 32.71 -12.45 -18.77
N PRO A 171 32.88 -11.12 -18.80
CA PRO A 171 33.55 -10.40 -19.91
C PRO A 171 35.04 -10.79 -20.14
N ASP A 172 35.61 -11.62 -19.27
CA ASP A 172 36.95 -12.20 -19.35
C ASP A 172 36.95 -13.68 -19.80
N GLY A 173 35.78 -14.27 -20.07
CA GLY A 173 35.60 -15.69 -20.38
C GLY A 173 35.69 -16.62 -19.17
N SER A 174 35.45 -16.10 -17.95
CA SER A 174 35.57 -16.85 -16.71
C SER A 174 34.54 -17.98 -16.54
N SER A 175 34.91 -18.95 -15.69
CA SER A 175 34.14 -20.19 -15.43
C SER A 175 33.65 -20.32 -13.99
N ASN A 176 33.84 -19.31 -13.15
CA ASN A 176 33.34 -19.31 -11.79
C ASN A 176 31.82 -19.10 -11.78
N SER A 177 31.08 -20.14 -11.42
CA SER A 177 29.67 -20.09 -11.04
C SER A 177 29.55 -20.50 -9.57
N THR A 178 29.15 -19.58 -8.70
CA THR A 178 28.99 -19.86 -7.26
C THR A 178 27.60 -20.44 -6.99
N THR A 179 27.35 -21.67 -7.45
CA THR A 179 26.07 -22.36 -7.26
C THR A 179 25.99 -22.97 -5.85
N SER A 180 25.47 -22.19 -4.89
CA SER A 180 25.26 -22.63 -3.50
C SER A 180 24.24 -23.77 -3.39
N THR A 181 24.73 -25.00 -3.23
CA THR A 181 23.92 -26.16 -2.83
C THR A 181 24.06 -26.38 -1.33
N THR A 182 23.01 -26.13 -0.54
CA THR A 182 23.05 -26.23 0.92
C THR A 182 23.08 -27.70 1.39
N THR A 183 24.23 -28.14 1.90
CA THR A 183 24.33 -29.36 2.72
C THR A 183 24.92 -28.98 4.08
N SER A 184 24.14 -29.18 5.14
CA SER A 184 24.58 -28.93 6.51
C SER A 184 25.52 -30.03 7.00
N THR A 185 26.71 -29.66 7.48
CA THR A 185 27.60 -30.55 8.24
C THR A 185 28.21 -29.84 9.45
N LEU A 186 27.93 -30.37 10.63
CA LEU A 186 28.52 -29.96 11.91
C LEU A 186 30.05 -30.12 11.95
N THR A 187 30.70 -29.22 12.68
CA THR A 187 32.15 -29.19 12.92
C THR A 187 32.61 -30.20 13.96
N THR A 188 33.69 -30.94 13.66
CA THR A 188 34.63 -31.44 14.67
C THR A 188 36.07 -31.38 14.14
N VAL A 189 36.97 -30.81 14.94
CA VAL A 189 38.40 -30.62 14.63
C VAL A 189 39.22 -31.82 15.13
N SER A 190 40.10 -32.40 14.30
CA SER A 190 41.47 -32.80 14.70
C SER A 190 42.34 -33.35 13.55
N THR A 191 43.42 -32.62 13.26
CA THR A 191 44.84 -33.04 13.09
C THR A 191 45.27 -34.26 12.22
N GLU A 192 46.25 -33.95 11.35
CA GLU A 192 47.32 -34.78 10.75
C GLU A 192 47.08 -35.74 9.57
N ALA A 193 48.12 -35.80 8.72
CA ALA A 193 48.34 -36.64 7.54
C ALA A 193 49.81 -37.16 7.62
N PRO A 194 50.38 -37.93 6.66
CA PRO A 194 49.79 -38.57 5.47
C PRO A 194 50.17 -40.06 5.29
N ALA A 195 49.45 -40.79 4.42
CA ALA A 195 50.02 -41.95 3.71
C ALA A 195 49.21 -42.30 2.44
N THR A 196 49.91 -42.62 1.35
CA THR A 196 49.32 -43.06 0.07
C THR A 196 49.12 -44.57 0.04
N THR A 197 47.97 -45.04 -0.47
CA THR A 197 47.88 -46.42 -1.00
C THR A 197 46.85 -46.52 -2.12
N THR A 198 47.26 -47.06 -3.27
CA THR A 198 46.44 -47.19 -4.48
C THR A 198 45.78 -48.57 -4.53
N THR A 199 44.45 -48.64 -4.51
CA THR A 199 43.69 -49.85 -4.93
C THR A 199 42.40 -49.46 -5.66
N ALA A 200 42.06 -50.19 -6.72
CA ALA A 200 40.91 -49.92 -7.59
C ALA A 200 39.57 -50.34 -6.93
N PRO A 201 38.44 -49.72 -7.32
CA PRO A 201 37.13 -50.05 -6.78
C PRO A 201 36.61 -51.39 -7.33
N VAL A 202 36.06 -52.22 -6.44
CA VAL A 202 35.29 -53.42 -6.80
C VAL A 202 33.81 -53.03 -6.87
N THR A 203 33.12 -53.43 -7.93
CA THR A 203 31.69 -53.15 -8.11
C THR A 203 30.82 -54.11 -7.30
N THR A 204 29.96 -53.57 -6.43
CA THR A 204 28.85 -54.30 -5.81
C THR A 204 27.52 -53.65 -6.15
N THR A 205 26.84 -54.23 -7.14
CA THR A 205 25.46 -53.90 -7.50
C THR A 205 24.51 -54.51 -6.47
N ALA A 206 23.75 -53.68 -5.76
CA ALA A 206 22.58 -54.10 -4.98
C ALA A 206 21.35 -53.33 -5.48
N ALA A 207 20.35 -54.04 -5.99
CA ALA A 207 19.10 -53.43 -6.45
C ALA A 207 18.19 -53.10 -5.26
N PRO A 208 17.44 -51.98 -5.28
CA PRO A 208 16.49 -51.65 -4.22
C PRO A 208 15.26 -52.57 -4.28
N ILE A 209 14.86 -53.09 -3.12
CA ILE A 209 13.65 -53.90 -2.96
C ILE A 209 12.45 -52.94 -2.81
N ALA A 210 11.52 -52.97 -3.77
CA ALA A 210 10.27 -52.23 -3.67
C ALA A 210 9.37 -52.85 -2.59
N THR A 211 8.93 -52.04 -1.62
CA THR A 211 7.97 -52.45 -0.59
C THR A 211 6.65 -51.72 -0.82
N THR A 212 5.73 -52.36 -1.53
CA THR A 212 4.39 -51.81 -1.79
C THR A 212 3.44 -52.17 -0.64
N ALA A 213 3.11 -51.20 0.20
CA ALA A 213 2.00 -51.31 1.15
C ALA A 213 0.82 -50.46 0.65
N ALA A 214 -0.31 -51.11 0.36
CA ALA A 214 -1.52 -50.41 -0.07
C ALA A 214 -2.25 -49.80 1.15
N PRO A 215 -2.81 -48.58 1.05
CA PRO A 215 -3.57 -47.98 2.14
C PRO A 215 -4.93 -48.68 2.30
N VAL A 216 -5.29 -49.00 3.56
CA VAL A 216 -6.59 -49.60 3.90
C VAL A 216 -7.63 -48.50 4.02
N ALA A 217 -8.61 -48.50 3.12
CA ALA A 217 -9.76 -47.59 3.19
C ALA A 217 -10.63 -47.92 4.41
N THR A 218 -10.79 -46.96 5.33
CA THR A 218 -11.68 -47.09 6.50
C THR A 218 -12.84 -46.12 6.35
N THR A 219 -13.91 -46.57 5.70
CA THR A 219 -15.14 -45.77 5.52
C THR A 219 -16.03 -45.90 6.75
N ALA A 220 -15.94 -44.95 7.68
CA ALA A 220 -16.92 -44.77 8.75
C ALA A 220 -17.95 -43.71 8.32
N ALA A 221 -19.22 -44.12 8.16
CA ALA A 221 -20.30 -43.17 7.87
C ALA A 221 -20.67 -42.35 9.12
N PRO A 222 -20.95 -41.04 8.99
CA PRO A 222 -21.35 -40.22 10.14
C PRO A 222 -22.76 -40.60 10.63
N VAL A 223 -22.89 -40.80 11.93
CA VAL A 223 -24.18 -41.08 12.59
C VAL A 223 -24.92 -39.76 12.82
N ALA A 224 -26.05 -39.58 12.14
CA ALA A 224 -26.92 -38.43 12.34
C ALA A 224 -27.50 -38.43 13.76
N THR A 225 -27.15 -37.42 14.56
CA THR A 225 -27.74 -37.19 15.89
C THR A 225 -28.64 -35.98 15.84
N THR A 226 -29.94 -36.20 15.58
CA THR A 226 -30.95 -35.14 15.59
C THR A 226 -31.32 -34.80 17.04
N ALA A 227 -30.80 -33.69 17.55
CA ALA A 227 -31.24 -33.07 18.80
C ALA A 227 -31.62 -31.61 18.53
N ALA A 228 -32.92 -31.31 18.60
CA ALA A 228 -33.45 -29.96 18.45
C ALA A 228 -33.63 -29.30 19.83
N PRO A 229 -33.00 -28.14 20.11
CA PRO A 229 -33.31 -27.34 21.29
C PRO A 229 -34.42 -26.33 20.97
N VAL A 230 -35.57 -26.58 21.61
CA VAL A 230 -36.63 -25.64 22.02
C VAL A 230 -36.42 -24.15 21.69
N ALA A 231 -37.28 -23.60 20.84
CA ALA A 231 -37.48 -22.15 20.73
C ALA A 231 -38.18 -21.60 21.99
N THR A 232 -37.62 -20.56 22.60
CA THR A 232 -38.27 -19.78 23.67
C THR A 232 -38.66 -18.41 23.10
N PRO A 233 -39.95 -18.02 23.08
CA PRO A 233 -40.36 -16.72 22.57
C PRO A 233 -40.21 -15.65 23.65
N SER A 234 -39.47 -14.58 23.36
CA SER A 234 -39.31 -13.43 24.26
C SER A 234 -39.44 -12.10 23.52
N THR A 235 -40.65 -11.52 23.53
CA THR A 235 -40.98 -10.08 23.47
C THR A 235 -42.51 -9.93 23.33
N PRO A 236 -43.12 -8.77 23.68
CA PRO A 236 -42.59 -7.62 24.42
C PRO A 236 -43.37 -7.31 25.72
N GLU A 237 -42.75 -6.62 26.69
CA GLU A 237 -43.50 -5.81 27.65
C GLU A 237 -43.33 -4.33 27.31
N SER A 238 -44.46 -3.65 27.06
CA SER A 238 -44.53 -2.20 26.92
C SER A 238 -45.00 -1.59 28.23
N THR A 239 -44.10 -0.94 28.97
CA THR A 239 -44.46 -0.13 30.14
C THR A 239 -44.64 1.33 29.72
N THR A 240 -45.86 1.67 29.27
CA THR A 240 -46.25 3.08 29.13
C THR A 240 -46.45 3.70 30.51
N ALA A 241 -45.57 4.61 30.92
CA ALA A 241 -45.72 5.42 32.12
C ALA A 241 -45.71 6.91 31.75
N ALA A 242 -46.90 7.51 31.66
CA ALA A 242 -47.04 8.95 31.55
C ALA A 242 -47.05 9.60 32.95
N PRO A 243 -46.32 10.71 33.17
CA PRO A 243 -46.65 11.65 34.23
C PRO A 243 -47.61 12.73 33.71
N VAL A 244 -48.68 12.91 34.46
CA VAL A 244 -49.72 13.94 34.30
C VAL A 244 -49.15 15.36 34.33
N ALA A 245 -49.78 16.26 33.57
CA ALA A 245 -49.55 17.69 33.69
C ALA A 245 -50.01 18.24 35.06
N SER A 246 -49.32 19.25 35.57
CA SER A 246 -49.83 20.16 36.59
C SER A 246 -49.60 21.60 36.13
N ASP A 247 -50.70 22.24 35.74
CA ASP A 247 -50.78 23.65 35.35
C ASP A 247 -50.64 24.56 36.59
N ALA A 248 -49.96 25.70 36.45
CA ALA A 248 -49.92 26.75 37.48
C ALA A 248 -49.44 28.09 36.89
N ASP A 249 -50.41 28.96 36.61
CA ASP A 249 -50.26 30.40 36.36
C ASP A 249 -49.25 31.10 37.30
N TYR A 250 -48.48 32.07 36.77
CA TYR A 250 -48.81 33.48 37.04
C TYR A 250 -48.15 34.49 36.07
N SER A 251 -48.89 35.55 35.77
CA SER A 251 -48.53 36.74 34.95
C SER A 251 -47.81 37.81 35.83
N VAL A 252 -47.44 39.05 35.47
CA VAL A 252 -47.83 40.03 34.43
C VAL A 252 -46.69 41.04 34.18
N GLY A 253 -46.47 41.47 32.91
CA GLY A 253 -46.06 42.85 32.54
C GLY A 253 -44.61 43.32 32.83
N VAL A 254 -44.14 44.49 32.33
CA VAL A 254 -44.79 45.57 31.56
C VAL A 254 -43.79 46.26 30.58
N VAL A 255 -44.24 46.45 29.34
CA VAL A 255 -43.99 47.55 28.34
C VAL A 255 -42.84 48.56 28.54
N ALA A 256 -41.99 48.70 27.49
CA ALA A 256 -41.57 49.95 26.82
C ALA A 256 -40.69 49.58 25.59
N THR A 257 -41.13 49.76 24.33
CA THR A 257 -40.88 50.93 23.44
C THR A 257 -39.38 51.31 23.30
N ASP A 258 -38.83 51.54 22.10
CA ASP A 258 -39.49 52.19 20.96
C ASP A 258 -38.85 51.89 19.57
N THR A 259 -39.64 52.17 18.52
CA THR A 259 -39.37 52.56 17.10
C THR A 259 -37.95 52.55 16.46
N THR A 260 -37.77 52.45 15.13
CA THR A 260 -38.69 52.73 13.98
C THR A 260 -38.26 51.99 12.68
N SER A 261 -39.24 51.73 11.79
CA SER A 261 -39.30 52.01 10.32
C SER A 261 -38.02 52.13 9.45
N SER A 262 -37.97 51.90 8.12
CA SER A 262 -38.88 51.41 7.04
C SER A 262 -38.06 51.50 5.72
N THR A 263 -38.30 50.86 4.57
CA THR A 263 -39.37 50.03 3.93
C THR A 263 -38.65 49.21 2.82
N GLY A 264 -39.18 48.29 1.99
CA GLY A 264 -40.54 47.95 1.56
C GLY A 264 -40.86 48.46 0.13
N THR A 265 -40.84 47.58 -0.88
CA THR A 265 -41.77 47.50 -2.06
C THR A 265 -41.31 46.40 -3.04
N ALA A 266 -42.24 45.72 -3.71
CA ALA A 266 -42.03 44.55 -4.56
C ALA A 266 -42.38 44.79 -6.06
N SER A 267 -41.86 43.93 -6.96
CA SER A 267 -42.42 43.46 -8.26
C SER A 267 -41.34 42.57 -8.93
N THR A 268 -41.52 41.30 -9.37
CA THR A 268 -42.54 40.58 -10.18
C THR A 268 -42.20 40.53 -11.68
N SER A 269 -42.09 39.28 -12.22
CA SER A 269 -41.98 38.87 -13.65
C SER A 269 -40.65 39.15 -14.40
N SER A 270 -40.16 38.30 -15.31
CA SER A 270 -40.64 36.97 -15.80
C SER A 270 -39.57 36.18 -16.58
N THR A 271 -39.53 34.85 -16.37
CA THR A 271 -39.14 33.75 -17.29
C THR A 271 -38.21 33.98 -18.50
N THR A 272 -37.17 33.15 -18.61
CA THR A 272 -36.92 32.34 -19.82
C THR A 272 -36.32 30.99 -19.40
N SER A 273 -36.77 29.89 -19.99
CA SER A 273 -36.40 28.52 -19.63
C SER A 273 -35.37 27.92 -20.58
N SER A 274 -34.42 27.15 -20.05
CA SER A 274 -33.76 26.05 -20.76
C SER A 274 -33.78 24.83 -19.83
N ALA A 275 -34.32 23.72 -20.31
CA ALA A 275 -34.45 22.49 -19.53
C ALA A 275 -33.23 21.59 -19.74
N SER A 276 -32.76 20.98 -18.64
CA SER A 276 -31.90 19.80 -18.68
C SER A 276 -32.32 18.87 -17.53
N THR A 277 -32.59 17.63 -17.90
CA THR A 277 -33.09 16.50 -17.10
C THR A 277 -32.48 16.38 -15.69
N THR A 278 -33.35 16.37 -14.68
CA THR A 278 -33.02 15.96 -13.30
C THR A 278 -33.27 14.46 -13.13
N SER A 279 -32.23 13.68 -12.86
CA SER A 279 -32.38 12.32 -12.31
C SER A 279 -32.69 12.43 -10.81
N SER A 280 -33.72 11.73 -10.33
CA SER A 280 -34.10 11.75 -8.91
C SER A 280 -33.14 10.90 -8.07
N SER A 281 -32.11 11.53 -7.51
CA SER A 281 -31.47 11.02 -6.30
C SER A 281 -32.52 10.98 -5.18
N THR A 282 -32.73 9.80 -4.59
CA THR A 282 -33.68 9.64 -3.47
C THR A 282 -33.03 10.15 -2.20
N THR A 283 -33.25 11.43 -1.90
CA THR A 283 -32.77 12.07 -0.67
C THR A 283 -33.51 11.47 0.52
N LYS A 284 -32.93 10.42 1.12
CA LYS A 284 -33.38 9.81 2.36
C LYS A 284 -33.26 10.88 3.44
N THR A 285 -34.39 11.46 3.85
CA THR A 285 -34.44 12.51 4.86
C THR A 285 -33.81 11.98 6.15
N THR A 286 -32.70 12.58 6.57
CA THR A 286 -32.02 12.21 7.80
C THR A 286 -32.96 12.46 8.98
N SER A 287 -33.10 11.43 9.82
CA SER A 287 -33.61 11.60 11.17
C SER A 287 -32.73 12.63 11.89
N SER A 288 -33.31 13.41 12.80
CA SER A 288 -32.55 14.27 13.71
C SER A 288 -31.71 13.37 14.63
N GLY A 289 -30.49 13.07 14.21
CA GLY A 289 -29.52 12.31 14.98
C GLY A 289 -28.96 13.09 16.17
N SER A 290 -28.21 12.42 17.03
CA SER A 290 -27.56 13.04 18.18
C SER A 290 -26.23 13.68 17.77
N THR A 291 -26.10 15.00 17.91
CA THR A 291 -24.80 15.70 17.80
C THR A 291 -24.00 15.48 19.09
N GLY A 292 -22.75 15.05 18.99
CA GLY A 292 -21.88 14.83 20.14
C GLY A 292 -21.32 16.11 20.76
N ASP A 293 -21.20 16.12 22.09
CA ASP A 293 -20.41 17.09 22.85
C ASP A 293 -19.10 16.44 23.32
N PHE A 294 -17.98 16.99 22.87
CA PHE A 294 -16.63 16.51 23.17
C PHE A 294 -15.79 17.58 23.90
N SER A 295 -16.44 18.59 24.50
CA SER A 295 -15.78 19.72 25.17
C SER A 295 -14.92 19.32 26.38
N SER A 296 -15.11 18.11 26.91
CA SER A 296 -14.30 17.54 28.00
C SER A 296 -13.15 16.64 27.54
N ALA A 297 -13.06 16.29 26.24
CA ALA A 297 -12.02 15.40 25.73
C ALA A 297 -10.64 16.07 25.81
N SER A 298 -9.70 15.44 26.51
CA SER A 298 -8.32 15.92 26.59
C SER A 298 -7.48 15.31 25.49
N ILE A 299 -6.88 16.15 24.64
CA ILE A 299 -5.84 15.74 23.70
C ILE A 299 -4.60 15.36 24.52
N SER A 300 -4.16 14.10 24.42
CA SER A 300 -2.94 13.60 25.08
C SER A 300 -1.71 13.76 24.20
N SER A 301 -1.89 13.72 22.88
CA SER A 301 -0.86 14.00 21.90
C SER A 301 -1.48 14.43 20.57
N SER A 302 -0.74 15.15 19.73
CA SER A 302 -1.19 15.47 18.38
C SER A 302 -0.05 15.78 17.40
N PHE A 303 -0.34 15.59 16.13
CA PHE A 303 0.52 15.98 15.01
C PHE A 303 -0.30 16.77 13.96
N VAL A 304 0.36 17.62 13.18
CA VAL A 304 -0.30 18.38 12.11
C VAL A 304 0.59 18.49 10.89
N TYR A 305 0.02 18.19 9.73
CA TYR A 305 0.52 18.57 8.43
C TYR A 305 -0.34 19.74 7.92
N SER A 306 0.28 20.73 7.29
CA SER A 306 -0.43 21.89 6.72
C SER A 306 0.25 22.36 5.43
N GLY A 307 -0.53 23.00 4.55
CA GLY A 307 -0.01 23.51 3.29
C GLY A 307 0.56 22.40 2.42
N THR A 308 1.73 22.66 1.84
CA THR A 308 2.47 21.70 1.00
C THR A 308 2.64 20.33 1.69
N ASN A 309 2.81 20.29 3.02
CA ASN A 309 2.97 19.05 3.76
C ASN A 309 1.65 18.27 3.95
N ALA A 310 0.49 18.93 3.82
CA ALA A 310 -0.84 18.31 3.90
C ALA A 310 -1.32 17.76 2.54
N GLY A 311 -0.65 18.11 1.44
CA GLY A 311 -1.05 17.68 0.09
C GLY A 311 -1.19 18.81 -0.93
N SER A 312 -1.19 20.09 -0.51
CA SER A 312 -1.46 21.23 -1.43
C SER A 312 -0.32 21.61 -2.38
N ALA A 313 0.74 20.79 -2.45
CA ALA A 313 1.66 20.86 -3.59
C ALA A 313 0.88 20.53 -4.87
N THR A 314 1.24 21.14 -5.99
CA THR A 314 0.71 20.74 -7.30
C THR A 314 1.60 19.67 -7.91
N GLY A 315 1.03 18.54 -8.33
CA GLY A 315 1.77 17.49 -9.01
C GLY A 315 0.84 16.46 -9.65
N THR A 316 1.40 15.33 -10.04
CA THR A 316 0.68 14.21 -10.66
C THR A 316 1.00 12.91 -9.93
N TYR A 317 0.02 12.02 -9.81
CA TYR A 317 0.27 10.62 -9.44
C TYR A 317 -0.20 9.68 -10.56
N GLY A 318 0.42 8.51 -10.66
CA GLY A 318 0.09 7.52 -11.70
C GLY A 318 -1.08 6.63 -11.29
N LYS A 319 -2.32 6.99 -11.66
CA LYS A 319 -3.51 6.19 -11.40
C LYS A 319 -3.45 4.87 -12.16
N VAL A 320 -3.54 3.73 -11.48
CA VAL A 320 -3.54 2.41 -12.12
C VAL A 320 -4.81 2.26 -12.97
N THR A 321 -4.65 1.85 -14.24
CA THR A 321 -5.75 1.61 -15.21
C THR A 321 -5.86 0.14 -15.64
N ALA A 322 -4.77 -0.62 -15.58
CA ALA A 322 -4.76 -2.06 -15.85
C ALA A 322 -3.66 -2.75 -15.03
N MET A 323 -4.04 -3.78 -14.27
CA MET A 323 -3.10 -4.57 -13.45
C MET A 323 -2.11 -5.38 -14.28
N SER A 324 -2.58 -6.07 -15.32
CA SER A 324 -1.80 -7.03 -16.12
C SER A 324 -0.56 -6.42 -16.81
N SER A 325 -0.68 -5.18 -17.27
CA SER A 325 0.36 -4.41 -17.94
C SER A 325 0.96 -3.32 -17.06
N CYS A 326 0.58 -3.27 -15.78
CA CYS A 326 0.75 -2.15 -14.85
C CYS A 326 0.65 -0.77 -15.50
N SER A 327 -0.39 -0.56 -16.30
CA SER A 327 -0.56 0.69 -17.05
C SER A 327 -1.18 1.76 -16.16
N THR A 328 -0.55 2.92 -16.10
CA THR A 328 -1.00 4.09 -15.33
C THR A 328 -1.43 5.24 -16.23
N GLU A 329 -2.22 6.16 -15.68
CA GLU A 329 -2.56 7.46 -16.27
C GLU A 329 -2.24 8.57 -15.26
N ASP A 330 -1.55 9.62 -15.69
CA ASP A 330 -1.23 10.77 -14.83
C ASP A 330 -2.51 11.50 -14.40
N VAL A 331 -2.77 11.55 -13.10
CA VAL A 331 -3.83 12.36 -12.49
C VAL A 331 -3.22 13.58 -11.84
N SER A 332 -3.52 14.75 -12.39
CA SER A 332 -3.14 16.05 -11.80
C SER A 332 -3.98 16.34 -10.57
N VAL A 333 -3.31 16.65 -9.45
CA VAL A 333 -3.97 16.98 -8.18
C VAL A 333 -3.84 18.46 -7.88
N ALA A 334 -4.94 19.04 -7.41
CA ALA A 334 -5.06 20.46 -7.06
C ALA A 334 -5.85 20.71 -5.76
N ASP A 335 -6.30 19.65 -5.08
CA ASP A 335 -6.99 19.78 -3.80
C ASP A 335 -5.96 20.04 -2.67
N PRO A 336 -6.27 20.92 -1.69
CA PRO A 336 -5.35 21.21 -0.59
C PRO A 336 -4.91 20.03 0.30
N VAL A 337 -5.64 18.89 0.32
CA VAL A 337 -5.15 17.66 0.99
C VAL A 337 -4.58 16.60 0.05
N GLY A 338 -4.28 16.98 -1.20
CA GLY A 338 -3.68 16.08 -2.18
C GLY A 338 -4.63 14.94 -2.61
N PRO A 339 -4.12 13.80 -3.07
CA PRO A 339 -4.95 12.67 -3.50
C PRO A 339 -5.79 12.03 -2.39
N MET A 340 -5.58 12.43 -1.13
CA MET A 340 -6.45 12.03 0.00
C MET A 340 -7.82 12.73 -0.02
N SER A 341 -8.01 13.72 -0.91
CA SER A 341 -9.32 14.29 -1.21
C SER A 341 -10.22 13.33 -1.99
N GLU A 342 -9.63 12.37 -2.70
CA GLU A 342 -10.35 11.27 -3.37
C GLU A 342 -10.78 10.21 -2.34
N GLU A 343 -11.34 9.09 -2.79
CA GLU A 343 -11.62 7.94 -1.95
C GLU A 343 -10.39 7.45 -1.20
N VAL A 344 -10.51 7.26 0.12
CA VAL A 344 -9.46 6.66 0.96
C VAL A 344 -9.94 5.39 1.68
N THR A 345 -8.98 4.55 2.06
CA THR A 345 -9.10 3.41 2.97
C THR A 345 -8.23 3.65 4.20
N MET A 346 -8.59 3.07 5.33
CA MET A 346 -7.69 2.91 6.48
C MET A 346 -7.27 1.44 6.58
N VAL A 347 -6.03 1.20 6.99
CA VAL A 347 -5.42 -0.12 7.12
C VAL A 347 -4.87 -0.28 8.54
N PHE A 348 -4.98 -1.48 9.08
CA PHE A 348 -4.61 -1.83 10.44
C PHE A 348 -3.71 -3.07 10.42
N ARG A 349 -2.60 -3.04 11.16
CA ARG A 349 -1.66 -4.17 11.34
C ARG A 349 -1.54 -4.54 12.81
N GLY A 350 -1.66 -5.83 13.11
CA GLY A 350 -1.48 -6.36 14.46
C GLY A 350 -0.01 -6.35 14.94
N PRO A 351 0.24 -6.56 16.24
CA PRO A 351 -0.71 -6.87 17.31
C PRO A 351 -1.60 -5.68 17.73
N MET A 352 -2.91 -5.81 17.56
CA MET A 352 -3.85 -4.70 17.78
C MET A 352 -5.22 -5.19 18.25
N ASN A 353 -5.84 -4.46 19.18
CA ASN A 353 -7.27 -4.54 19.45
C ASN A 353 -7.95 -3.30 18.87
N ILE A 354 -9.06 -3.49 18.14
CA ILE A 354 -9.89 -2.46 17.53
C ILE A 354 -11.28 -2.59 18.13
N TYR A 355 -11.69 -1.60 18.92
CA TYR A 355 -12.96 -1.63 19.65
C TYR A 355 -14.09 -0.98 18.87
N ASN A 356 -13.83 0.21 18.31
CA ASN A 356 -14.79 0.99 17.55
C ASN A 356 -14.10 1.74 16.41
N ILE A 357 -14.82 1.92 15.30
CA ILE A 357 -14.46 2.86 14.24
C ILE A 357 -15.69 3.70 13.90
N ALA A 358 -15.52 4.99 13.67
CA ALA A 358 -16.52 5.85 13.05
C ALA A 358 -15.87 6.70 11.95
N VAL A 359 -16.57 6.86 10.83
CA VAL A 359 -16.14 7.72 9.72
C VAL A 359 -17.17 8.82 9.52
N PHE A 360 -16.70 10.07 9.41
CA PHE A 360 -17.54 11.24 9.23
C PHE A 360 -17.19 12.00 7.94
N SER A 361 -18.20 12.42 7.20
CA SER A 361 -18.06 13.35 6.07
C SER A 361 -18.33 14.79 6.52
N GLY A 362 -17.42 15.69 6.21
CA GLY A 362 -17.52 17.12 6.51
C GLY A 362 -17.90 17.96 5.29
N SER A 363 -18.29 19.22 5.54
CA SER A 363 -18.32 20.26 4.52
C SER A 363 -18.17 21.63 5.17
N SER A 364 -17.68 22.63 4.43
CA SER A 364 -17.34 23.94 5.00
C SER A 364 -18.55 24.61 5.66
N GLY A 365 -18.42 24.96 6.94
CA GLY A 365 -19.46 25.63 7.73
C GLY A 365 -20.66 24.76 8.14
N SER A 366 -20.57 23.43 8.00
CA SER A 366 -21.63 22.48 8.40
C SER A 366 -21.11 21.43 9.40
N ASP A 367 -22.03 20.85 10.17
CA ASP A 367 -21.73 19.73 11.06
C ASP A 367 -21.30 18.49 10.26
N TRP A 368 -20.39 17.72 10.84
CA TRP A 368 -19.77 16.54 10.22
C TRP A 368 -20.64 15.33 10.54
N SER A 369 -21.15 14.67 9.50
CA SER A 369 -22.14 13.58 9.64
C SER A 369 -21.47 12.22 9.61
N LYS A 370 -21.86 11.30 10.51
CA LYS A 370 -21.39 9.91 10.54
C LYS A 370 -21.93 9.19 9.31
N VAL A 371 -21.03 8.56 8.53
CA VAL A 371 -21.35 7.86 7.28
C VAL A 371 -21.05 6.36 7.32
N SER A 372 -20.20 5.92 8.25
CA SER A 372 -19.92 4.50 8.51
C SER A 372 -19.56 4.29 9.99
N SER A 373 -19.81 3.09 10.51
CA SER A 373 -19.43 2.72 11.87
C SER A 373 -19.09 1.23 12.03
N TYR A 374 -18.35 0.92 13.09
CA TYR A 374 -18.03 -0.43 13.56
C TYR A 374 -17.99 -0.45 15.09
N ASP A 375 -18.51 -1.52 15.68
CA ASP A 375 -18.43 -1.82 17.11
C ASP A 375 -18.19 -3.33 17.31
N ALA A 376 -16.99 -3.66 17.80
CA ALA A 376 -16.55 -5.03 18.05
C ALA A 376 -17.37 -5.72 19.16
N SER A 377 -17.85 -4.95 20.14
CA SER A 377 -18.56 -5.47 21.31
C SER A 377 -20.03 -5.76 21.02
N ALA A 378 -20.66 -4.94 20.18
CA ALA A 378 -22.01 -5.16 19.66
C ALA A 378 -22.04 -6.16 18.50
N GLY A 379 -20.90 -6.38 17.83
CA GLY A 379 -20.83 -7.21 16.62
C GLY A 379 -21.55 -6.57 15.44
N THR A 380 -21.41 -5.25 15.28
CA THR A 380 -22.12 -4.47 14.25
C THR A 380 -21.15 -3.66 13.40
N GLN A 381 -21.44 -3.59 12.09
CA GLN A 381 -20.82 -2.64 11.17
C GLN A 381 -21.90 -2.03 10.26
N GLU A 382 -21.79 -0.73 9.98
CA GLU A 382 -22.71 0.01 9.10
C GLU A 382 -21.90 0.72 8.02
N ASN A 383 -22.30 0.52 6.76
CA ASN A 383 -21.62 1.03 5.57
C ASN A 383 -20.09 0.79 5.60
N MET A 384 -19.70 -0.41 6.02
CA MET A 384 -18.30 -0.79 6.17
C MET A 384 -18.14 -2.29 5.89
N VAL A 385 -17.06 -2.66 5.20
CA VAL A 385 -16.60 -4.04 5.05
C VAL A 385 -15.12 -4.12 5.41
N PHE A 386 -14.74 -5.19 6.11
CA PHE A 386 -13.34 -5.52 6.38
C PHE A 386 -12.81 -6.42 5.28
N MET A 387 -11.73 -5.98 4.67
CA MET A 387 -11.03 -6.63 3.57
C MET A 387 -9.60 -6.95 4.00
N ASN A 388 -8.95 -7.87 3.31
CA ASN A 388 -7.50 -8.08 3.40
C ASN A 388 -6.92 -8.45 2.03
N ASN A 389 -5.60 -8.53 1.96
CA ASN A 389 -4.85 -8.77 0.73
C ASN A 389 -4.41 -10.25 0.59
N LEU A 390 -5.24 -11.17 1.09
CA LEU A 390 -4.95 -12.61 1.13
C LEU A 390 -5.68 -13.40 0.01
N ASN A 391 -6.46 -12.73 -0.84
CA ASN A 391 -7.20 -13.32 -1.96
C ASN A 391 -6.30 -13.45 -3.21
N ILE A 392 -5.08 -13.95 -3.04
CA ILE A 392 -4.07 -13.98 -4.10
C ILE A 392 -4.39 -15.07 -5.12
N ASP A 393 -4.68 -14.69 -6.37
CA ASP A 393 -4.76 -15.64 -7.47
C ASP A 393 -3.36 -16.04 -7.97
N TYR A 394 -2.98 -17.29 -7.71
CA TYR A 394 -1.73 -17.92 -8.14
C TYR A 394 -1.82 -18.66 -9.50
N THR A 395 -2.99 -18.65 -10.16
CA THR A 395 -3.17 -19.26 -11.49
C THR A 395 -2.59 -18.40 -12.62
N GLY A 396 -2.19 -17.17 -12.31
CA GLY A 396 -1.73 -16.19 -13.30
C GLY A 396 -2.85 -15.31 -13.86
N ALA A 397 -3.99 -15.23 -13.17
CA ALA A 397 -5.01 -14.22 -13.46
C ALA A 397 -4.59 -12.86 -12.87
N ASP A 398 -4.84 -11.79 -13.63
CA ASP A 398 -4.50 -10.42 -13.26
C ASP A 398 -5.59 -9.77 -12.38
N SER A 399 -5.95 -10.43 -11.28
CA SER A 399 -6.88 -9.93 -10.27
C SER A 399 -6.17 -9.18 -9.16
N SER A 400 -6.93 -8.34 -8.47
CA SER A 400 -6.56 -7.80 -7.17
C SER A 400 -6.33 -8.94 -6.16
N PRO A 401 -5.38 -8.83 -5.23
CA PRO A 401 -5.28 -9.74 -4.10
C PRO A 401 -6.22 -9.35 -2.94
N GLN A 402 -7.03 -8.29 -3.11
CA GLN A 402 -8.07 -7.88 -2.17
C GLN A 402 -9.22 -8.91 -2.14
N GLY A 403 -9.72 -9.19 -0.94
CA GLY A 403 -10.95 -9.96 -0.71
C GLY A 403 -11.49 -9.74 0.70
N TYR A 404 -12.69 -10.26 0.98
CA TYR A 404 -13.28 -10.15 2.32
C TYR A 404 -12.38 -10.79 3.38
N SER A 405 -12.22 -10.13 4.52
CA SER A 405 -11.47 -10.67 5.64
C SER A 405 -12.27 -11.75 6.40
N THR A 406 -11.57 -12.73 6.98
CA THR A 406 -12.09 -13.51 8.11
C THR A 406 -12.24 -12.63 9.36
N VAL A 407 -12.99 -13.13 10.35
CA VAL A 407 -13.27 -12.42 11.62
C VAL A 407 -12.03 -12.04 12.43
N ASP A 408 -10.87 -12.64 12.14
CA ASP A 408 -9.59 -12.47 12.83
C ASP A 408 -8.48 -11.87 11.94
N GLY A 409 -8.80 -11.51 10.69
CA GLY A 409 -7.82 -11.01 9.72
C GLY A 409 -6.94 -12.07 9.07
N SER A 410 -7.05 -13.35 9.48
CA SER A 410 -6.06 -14.39 9.14
C SER A 410 -6.21 -15.08 7.78
N GLY A 411 -7.32 -14.82 7.07
CA GLY A 411 -7.56 -15.38 5.74
C GLY A 411 -8.68 -14.68 5.00
N THR A 412 -9.04 -15.20 3.83
CA THR A 412 -10.11 -14.66 3.00
C THR A 412 -11.44 -15.38 3.27
N ALA A 413 -12.52 -14.61 3.39
CA ALA A 413 -13.89 -15.07 3.49
C ALA A 413 -14.62 -14.98 2.14
N THR A 414 -15.71 -15.75 1.97
CA THR A 414 -16.52 -15.75 0.74
C THR A 414 -17.56 -14.63 0.69
N GLU A 415 -17.81 -13.96 1.81
CA GLU A 415 -18.76 -12.87 1.97
C GLU A 415 -18.29 -11.94 3.11
N SER A 416 -18.88 -10.74 3.20
CA SER A 416 -18.53 -9.78 4.25
C SER A 416 -18.76 -10.38 5.64
N THR A 417 -17.68 -10.46 6.43
CA THR A 417 -17.77 -10.81 7.85
C THR A 417 -17.79 -9.54 8.70
N VAL A 418 -18.37 -9.64 9.90
CA VAL A 418 -18.12 -8.63 10.94
C VAL A 418 -16.80 -8.97 11.62
N PHE A 419 -15.85 -8.03 11.60
CA PHE A 419 -14.54 -8.23 12.19
C PHE A 419 -14.64 -8.40 13.72
N GLY A 420 -13.82 -9.29 14.28
CA GLY A 420 -13.84 -9.68 15.70
C GLY A 420 -13.07 -8.77 16.64
N GLY A 421 -12.39 -7.75 16.11
CA GLY A 421 -11.76 -6.69 16.91
C GLY A 421 -10.34 -6.97 17.38
N THR A 422 -9.67 -8.04 16.92
CA THR A 422 -8.27 -8.34 17.27
C THR A 422 -7.49 -8.81 16.05
N LEU A 423 -6.30 -8.22 15.85
CA LEU A 423 -5.29 -8.65 14.88
C LEU A 423 -4.09 -9.23 15.62
N ALA A 424 -3.62 -10.40 15.19
CA ALA A 424 -2.44 -11.04 15.76
C ALA A 424 -1.12 -10.37 15.32
N ASP A 425 -0.06 -10.59 16.10
CA ASP A 425 1.33 -10.40 15.67
C ASP A 425 1.71 -11.45 14.60
N ALA A 426 2.88 -11.32 13.97
CA ALA A 426 3.37 -12.28 12.98
C ALA A 426 3.50 -13.69 13.59
N SER A 427 3.12 -14.74 12.86
CA SER A 427 3.28 -16.12 13.33
C SER A 427 4.71 -16.66 13.17
N ASP A 428 5.45 -16.23 12.15
CA ASP A 428 6.87 -16.55 11.94
C ASP A 428 7.59 -15.46 11.11
N ALA A 429 8.19 -14.49 11.82
CA ALA A 429 8.98 -13.42 11.25
C ALA A 429 10.20 -13.88 10.42
N SER A 430 10.60 -15.16 10.49
CA SER A 430 11.73 -15.69 9.71
C SER A 430 11.37 -16.03 8.25
N VAL A 431 10.07 -16.13 7.94
CA VAL A 431 9.58 -16.45 6.58
C VAL A 431 9.67 -15.20 5.70
N THR A 432 10.81 -15.02 5.02
CA THR A 432 10.98 -13.90 4.07
C THR A 432 9.90 -13.95 2.98
N GLY A 433 9.10 -12.89 2.88
CA GLY A 433 7.99 -12.81 1.92
C GLY A 433 6.74 -13.61 2.32
N GLY A 434 6.59 -14.01 3.59
CA GLY A 434 5.40 -14.72 4.08
C GLY A 434 4.11 -13.91 4.02
N GLY A 435 4.20 -12.57 4.06
CA GLY A 435 3.07 -11.65 4.02
C GLY A 435 2.37 -11.47 5.38
N PRO A 436 1.18 -10.84 5.38
CA PRO A 436 0.36 -10.63 6.57
C PRO A 436 0.07 -11.91 7.34
N CYS A 437 -0.01 -11.80 8.67
CA CYS A 437 -0.11 -12.88 9.65
C CYS A 437 1.06 -13.88 9.69
N VAL A 438 1.91 -13.96 8.66
CA VAL A 438 3.05 -14.88 8.60
C VAL A 438 4.31 -14.15 8.99
N SER A 439 4.79 -13.23 8.14
CA SER A 439 6.04 -12.49 8.35
C SER A 439 5.82 -11.07 8.89
N THR A 440 4.65 -10.48 8.62
CA THR A 440 4.16 -9.27 9.29
C THR A 440 2.97 -9.62 10.19
N GLY A 441 2.52 -8.67 11.02
CA GLY A 441 1.27 -8.83 11.78
C GLY A 441 0.08 -9.14 10.87
N CYS A 442 -1.05 -9.56 11.42
CA CYS A 442 -2.27 -9.67 10.64
C CYS A 442 -2.74 -8.30 10.17
N GLU A 443 -3.17 -8.20 8.92
CA GLU A 443 -3.53 -6.93 8.28
C GLU A 443 -4.93 -6.96 7.70
N VAL A 444 -5.71 -5.91 7.98
CA VAL A 444 -7.03 -5.67 7.38
C VAL A 444 -7.14 -4.21 6.95
N ASN A 445 -7.86 -3.97 5.86
CA ASN A 445 -8.26 -2.64 5.42
C ASN A 445 -9.78 -2.50 5.45
N ILE A 446 -10.29 -1.29 5.64
CA ILE A 446 -11.72 -1.00 5.64
C ILE A 446 -12.14 -0.27 4.37
N MET A 447 -13.26 -0.69 3.79
CA MET A 447 -13.92 -0.04 2.65
C MET A 447 -15.39 0.23 3.01
N THR A 448 -16.11 1.02 2.20
CA THR A 448 -17.57 1.10 2.29
C THR A 448 -18.22 -0.22 1.85
N SER A 449 -19.50 -0.44 2.16
CA SER A 449 -20.20 -1.64 1.69
C SER A 449 -20.66 -1.59 0.23
N THR A 450 -20.33 -0.52 -0.50
CA THR A 450 -20.73 -0.32 -1.90
C THR A 450 -19.66 -0.88 -2.82
N ASN A 451 -20.01 -1.88 -3.63
CA ASN A 451 -19.11 -2.44 -4.64
C ASN A 451 -18.95 -1.46 -5.81
N CYS A 452 -17.75 -1.39 -6.39
CA CYS A 452 -17.46 -0.52 -7.53
C CYS A 452 -18.33 -0.80 -8.76
N ALA A 453 -18.87 -2.02 -8.90
CA ALA A 453 -19.74 -2.41 -10.02
C ALA A 453 -21.23 -2.08 -9.81
N ASP A 454 -21.64 -1.70 -8.59
CA ASP A 454 -23.04 -1.39 -8.25
C ASP A 454 -23.41 0.10 -8.46
N GLU A 455 -22.41 0.99 -8.47
CA GLU A 455 -22.53 2.43 -8.78
C GLU A 455 -21.76 2.77 -10.08
N ASP A 456 -21.56 4.06 -10.41
CA ASP A 456 -20.94 4.55 -11.66
C ASP A 456 -19.45 4.17 -11.89
N GLY A 457 -18.91 3.22 -11.11
CA GLY A 457 -17.51 2.79 -11.13
C GLY A 457 -16.63 3.48 -10.10
N CYS A 458 -15.54 2.81 -9.72
CA CYS A 458 -14.48 3.40 -8.89
C CYS A 458 -13.40 4.09 -9.75
N VAL A 459 -12.68 5.04 -9.15
CA VAL A 459 -11.49 5.63 -9.77
C VAL A 459 -10.34 4.63 -9.78
N GLY A 460 -9.74 4.45 -10.96
CA GLY A 460 -8.64 3.53 -11.21
C GLY A 460 -9.10 2.10 -11.56
N TYR A 461 -8.17 1.16 -11.51
CA TYR A 461 -8.47 -0.27 -11.68
C TYR A 461 -9.29 -0.79 -10.49
N TYR A 462 -10.24 -1.68 -10.80
CA TYR A 462 -10.95 -2.51 -9.84
C TYR A 462 -11.43 -3.79 -10.54
N ASP A 463 -11.65 -4.84 -9.76
CA ASP A 463 -12.34 -6.07 -10.15
C ASP A 463 -13.58 -6.30 -9.28
N ASP A 464 -14.14 -7.51 -9.26
CA ASP A 464 -15.32 -7.86 -8.47
C ASP A 464 -15.11 -7.68 -6.95
N MET A 465 -13.87 -7.60 -6.46
CA MET A 465 -13.53 -7.32 -5.06
C MET A 465 -13.22 -5.84 -4.80
N GLY A 466 -13.43 -4.96 -5.78
CA GLY A 466 -13.34 -3.52 -5.63
C GLY A 466 -14.54 -2.94 -4.88
N PHE A 467 -14.27 -2.18 -3.83
CA PHE A 467 -15.26 -1.38 -3.09
C PHE A 467 -14.91 0.11 -3.12
N HIS A 468 -15.91 0.97 -2.92
CA HIS A 468 -15.69 2.40 -2.76
C HIS A 468 -15.01 2.69 -1.41
N GLY A 469 -14.07 3.64 -1.40
CA GLY A 469 -13.55 4.24 -0.17
C GLY A 469 -14.41 5.41 0.29
N TRP A 470 -13.91 6.22 1.24
CA TRP A 470 -14.58 7.46 1.65
C TRP A 470 -13.98 8.66 0.93
N ASP A 471 -14.80 9.32 0.09
CA ASP A 471 -14.42 10.42 -0.79
C ASP A 471 -14.51 11.82 -0.12
N GLY A 472 -14.01 12.85 -0.80
CA GLY A 472 -14.16 14.27 -0.47
C GLY A 472 -12.97 14.90 0.29
N GLY A 473 -12.71 16.19 0.13
CA GLY A 473 -11.58 16.88 0.81
C GLY A 473 -11.77 17.14 2.31
N MET A 474 -12.95 16.86 2.89
CA MET A 474 -13.25 17.03 4.31
C MET A 474 -13.79 15.72 4.89
N LYS A 475 -12.94 14.94 5.56
CA LYS A 475 -13.32 13.63 6.16
C LYS A 475 -12.56 13.35 7.44
N MET A 476 -13.19 12.61 8.34
CA MET A 476 -12.63 12.27 9.65
C MET A 476 -12.79 10.78 9.94
N PHE A 477 -11.72 10.15 10.41
CA PHE A 477 -11.70 8.78 10.90
C PHE A 477 -11.40 8.78 12.39
N VAL A 478 -12.24 8.11 13.16
CA VAL A 478 -12.14 7.98 14.62
C VAL A 478 -11.96 6.50 14.92
N THR A 479 -10.86 6.11 15.56
CA THR A 479 -10.54 4.71 15.86
C THR A 479 -10.18 4.53 17.35
N LYS A 480 -10.94 3.68 18.05
CA LYS A 480 -10.68 3.30 19.44
C LYS A 480 -9.89 2.01 19.46
N VAL A 481 -8.64 2.06 19.92
CA VAL A 481 -7.65 0.97 19.75
C VAL A 481 -6.76 0.75 20.97
N GLN A 482 -6.13 -0.42 21.01
CA GLN A 482 -4.97 -0.73 21.85
C GLN A 482 -3.91 -1.43 20.97
N MET A 483 -2.64 -1.16 21.21
CA MET A 483 -1.49 -1.75 20.50
C MET A 483 -0.66 -2.61 21.46
N PRO A 484 -1.17 -3.76 21.92
CA PRO A 484 -0.50 -4.60 22.92
C PRO A 484 0.85 -5.13 22.41
N THR A 485 1.75 -5.48 23.32
CA THR A 485 3.07 -6.03 22.98
C THR A 485 2.95 -7.45 22.42
N GLY A 486 3.40 -7.63 21.18
CA GLY A 486 3.59 -8.91 20.50
C GLY A 486 4.90 -9.61 20.88
N SER A 487 5.07 -10.83 20.37
CA SER A 487 6.22 -11.69 20.68
C SER A 487 7.14 -11.98 19.50
N THR A 488 6.84 -11.45 18.31
CA THR A 488 7.60 -11.70 17.07
C THR A 488 8.09 -10.39 16.44
N VAL A 489 7.36 -9.81 15.48
CA VAL A 489 7.75 -8.50 14.89
C VAL A 489 7.38 -7.35 15.82
N ASN A 490 6.21 -7.40 16.46
CA ASN A 490 5.75 -6.41 17.43
C ASN A 490 5.65 -4.96 16.86
N LEU A 491 5.31 -4.84 15.57
CA LEU A 491 5.19 -3.58 14.81
C LEU A 491 3.73 -3.28 14.42
N PRO A 492 2.80 -3.02 15.36
CA PRO A 492 1.43 -2.63 14.99
C PRO A 492 1.41 -1.26 14.32
N ALA A 493 0.45 -1.06 13.42
CA ALA A 493 0.32 0.18 12.66
C ALA A 493 -1.12 0.50 12.28
N ILE A 494 -1.41 1.79 12.16
CA ILE A 494 -2.59 2.35 11.50
C ILE A 494 -2.09 3.32 10.43
N TRP A 495 -2.48 3.10 9.18
CA TRP A 495 -2.15 3.99 8.07
C TRP A 495 -3.34 4.16 7.12
N MET A 496 -3.25 5.14 6.24
CA MET A 496 -4.28 5.49 5.28
C MET A 496 -3.71 5.57 3.88
N LEU A 497 -4.46 5.03 2.92
CA LEU A 497 -4.11 4.98 1.51
C LEU A 497 -5.25 5.56 0.69
N ASN A 498 -4.95 6.13 -0.48
CA ASN A 498 -5.97 6.29 -1.50
C ASN A 498 -6.55 4.91 -1.88
N ALA A 499 -7.87 4.81 -1.97
CA ALA A 499 -8.61 3.54 -2.10
C ALA A 499 -8.22 2.74 -3.35
N GLN A 500 -7.74 3.39 -4.42
CA GLN A 500 -7.27 2.69 -5.62
C GLN A 500 -6.06 1.79 -5.34
N VAL A 501 -5.26 2.10 -4.31
CA VAL A 501 -4.07 1.31 -3.94
C VAL A 501 -4.50 -0.09 -3.53
N VAL A 502 -5.51 -0.23 -2.65
CA VAL A 502 -5.99 -1.54 -2.19
C VAL A 502 -6.84 -2.26 -3.24
N ARG A 503 -7.53 -1.52 -4.13
CA ARG A 503 -8.23 -2.13 -5.27
C ARG A 503 -7.28 -2.73 -6.30
N ALA A 504 -6.06 -2.19 -6.43
CA ALA A 504 -5.01 -2.74 -7.29
C ALA A 504 -4.16 -3.81 -6.58
N SER A 505 -3.46 -3.46 -5.49
CA SER A 505 -2.44 -4.34 -4.89
C SER A 505 -1.97 -4.05 -3.45
N GLN A 506 -2.64 -3.15 -2.73
CA GLN A 506 -2.35 -2.71 -1.34
C GLN A 506 -1.06 -1.91 -1.09
N TYR A 507 0.08 -2.21 -1.74
CA TYR A 507 1.32 -1.46 -1.51
C TYR A 507 1.90 -0.89 -2.81
N GLY A 508 2.27 0.39 -2.74
CA GLY A 508 2.64 1.19 -3.90
C GLY A 508 1.46 1.44 -4.85
N CYS A 509 1.49 2.58 -5.54
CA CYS A 509 0.48 2.95 -6.56
C CYS A 509 0.74 2.21 -7.89
N ASN A 510 1.07 0.91 -7.81
CA ASN A 510 2.05 0.32 -8.72
C ASN A 510 1.97 -1.21 -8.91
N CYS A 511 0.78 -1.81 -8.87
CA CYS A 511 0.53 -3.20 -9.35
C CYS A 511 1.57 -4.25 -8.86
N ARG A 512 1.45 -4.67 -7.60
CA ARG A 512 2.34 -5.64 -6.93
C ARG A 512 3.79 -5.15 -6.77
N GLY A 513 3.97 -3.88 -6.36
CA GLY A 513 5.28 -3.32 -5.99
C GLY A 513 6.14 -2.82 -7.16
N SER A 514 5.54 -2.66 -8.35
CA SER A 514 6.22 -2.35 -9.62
C SER A 514 6.10 -0.87 -10.02
N GLY A 515 6.87 0.03 -9.38
CA GLY A 515 6.89 1.45 -9.74
C GLY A 515 7.91 2.29 -8.97
N SER A 516 8.04 3.56 -9.35
CA SER A 516 8.94 4.53 -8.71
C SER A 516 8.58 4.85 -7.26
N VAL A 517 9.52 5.48 -6.54
CA VAL A 517 9.22 6.12 -5.24
C VAL A 517 8.26 7.29 -5.50
N GLY A 518 7.18 7.36 -4.73
CA GLY A 518 6.01 8.18 -5.04
C GLY A 518 4.84 7.30 -5.52
N GLY A 519 3.64 7.57 -5.04
CA GLY A 519 2.44 6.80 -5.33
C GLY A 519 1.16 7.61 -5.21
N CYS A 520 0.07 7.02 -4.77
CA CYS A 520 -1.22 7.73 -4.65
C CYS A 520 -1.31 8.52 -3.33
N GLY A 521 -0.18 8.70 -2.63
CA GLY A 521 -0.09 9.17 -1.24
C GLY A 521 -0.34 8.05 -0.20
N GLU A 522 0.37 8.11 0.92
CA GLU A 522 0.20 7.23 2.08
C GLU A 522 0.47 8.01 3.37
N LEU A 523 -0.41 7.89 4.36
CA LEU A 523 -0.29 8.55 5.67
C LEU A 523 -0.27 7.51 6.78
N ASP A 524 0.87 7.38 7.46
CA ASP A 524 0.91 6.68 8.74
C ASP A 524 0.23 7.55 9.78
N VAL A 525 -0.85 7.03 10.36
CA VAL A 525 -1.55 7.71 11.45
C VAL A 525 -0.85 7.41 12.77
N ALA A 526 -0.56 6.13 13.02
CA ALA A 526 0.11 5.65 14.22
C ALA A 526 0.85 4.34 13.92
N GLU A 527 2.13 4.41 13.56
CA GLU A 527 2.97 3.23 13.30
C GLU A 527 4.08 3.06 14.35
N VAL A 528 4.23 1.84 14.87
CA VAL A 528 5.45 1.42 15.57
C VAL A 528 6.50 1.05 14.52
N ILE A 529 7.41 1.98 14.23
CA ILE A 529 8.49 1.80 13.24
C ILE A 529 9.67 1.00 13.80
N GLU A 530 10.30 0.20 12.94
CA GLU A 530 11.45 -0.66 13.26
C GLU A 530 12.69 0.09 13.80
N THR A 531 12.83 1.38 13.48
CA THR A 531 13.92 2.22 13.97
C THR A 531 13.76 2.59 15.45
N ASN A 532 12.53 2.55 15.99
CA ASN A 532 12.30 2.60 17.43
C ASN A 532 12.51 1.20 18.04
N THR A 533 13.74 0.87 18.39
CA THR A 533 14.10 -0.43 19.00
C THR A 533 13.45 -0.70 20.35
N ALA A 534 12.89 0.30 21.03
CA ALA A 534 12.09 0.12 22.24
C ALA A 534 10.62 -0.24 21.94
N GLN A 535 10.14 0.03 20.72
CA GLN A 535 8.79 -0.25 20.22
C GLN A 535 7.68 0.30 21.15
N ASP A 536 7.98 1.40 21.84
CA ASP A 536 7.23 2.03 22.95
C ASP A 536 6.49 3.32 22.55
N LYS A 537 6.54 3.68 21.27
CA LYS A 537 6.01 4.92 20.69
C LYS A 537 5.40 4.66 19.32
N VAL A 538 4.52 5.57 18.89
CA VAL A 538 3.98 5.60 17.53
C VAL A 538 4.43 6.85 16.79
N SER A 539 4.73 6.66 15.51
CA SER A 539 5.14 7.67 14.55
C SER A 539 4.02 7.97 13.58
N THR A 540 4.13 9.14 12.95
CA THR A 540 3.33 9.53 11.79
C THR A 540 4.26 10.01 10.68
N HIS A 541 3.98 9.61 9.44
CA HIS A 541 4.69 10.07 8.25
C HIS A 541 3.67 10.23 7.12
N TYR A 542 3.87 11.22 6.25
CA TYR A 542 3.06 11.38 5.06
C TYR A 542 3.97 11.19 3.84
N TYR A 543 3.96 9.98 3.30
CA TYR A 543 4.63 9.66 2.04
C TYR A 543 3.90 10.36 0.91
N PHE A 544 4.56 11.38 0.36
CA PHE A 544 3.97 12.26 -0.62
C PHE A 544 3.85 11.60 -1.99
N TYR A 545 2.78 11.93 -2.71
CA TYR A 545 2.36 11.18 -3.89
C TYR A 545 3.35 11.25 -5.06
N ASP A 546 4.05 12.36 -5.28
CA ASP A 546 5.11 12.48 -6.29
C ASP A 546 6.53 12.36 -5.71
N GLY A 547 6.66 12.07 -4.40
CA GLY A 547 7.93 11.99 -3.68
C GLY A 547 8.71 13.31 -3.59
N SER A 548 8.20 14.44 -4.13
CA SER A 548 8.90 15.73 -4.15
C SER A 548 8.92 16.42 -2.79
N VAL A 549 7.93 16.12 -1.95
CA VAL A 549 7.85 16.55 -0.54
C VAL A 549 8.18 15.34 0.33
N SER A 550 9.05 15.52 1.32
CA SER A 550 9.17 14.60 2.45
C SER A 550 8.84 15.39 3.70
N PRO A 551 7.55 15.45 4.10
CA PRO A 551 7.15 16.01 5.37
C PRO A 551 7.90 15.26 6.48
N GLY A 552 8.57 16.00 7.37
CA GLY A 552 9.19 15.38 8.54
C GLY A 552 8.15 14.62 9.35
N GLY A 553 8.50 13.42 9.79
CA GLY A 553 7.65 12.55 10.60
C GLY A 553 8.54 11.74 11.53
N ASP A 554 8.17 11.69 12.80
CA ASP A 554 8.86 10.96 13.88
C ASP A 554 7.79 10.59 14.92
N ASN A 555 8.22 9.95 16.00
CA ASN A 555 7.40 9.58 17.13
C ASN A 555 6.66 10.81 17.70
N TYR A 556 5.32 10.74 17.82
CA TYR A 556 4.49 11.84 18.33
C TYR A 556 3.75 11.49 19.63
N ALA A 557 3.48 10.20 19.85
CA ALA A 557 2.78 9.68 21.01
C ALA A 557 3.48 8.44 21.60
N ALA A 558 3.15 8.11 22.85
CA ALA A 558 3.51 6.82 23.44
C ALA A 558 2.62 5.72 22.83
N ARG A 559 3.17 4.52 22.65
CA ARG A 559 2.38 3.38 22.16
C ARG A 559 1.36 2.96 23.23
N PRO A 560 0.07 2.79 22.88
CA PRO A 560 -0.97 2.35 23.81
C PRO A 560 -0.87 0.84 24.09
N THR A 561 0.16 0.41 24.84
CA THR A 561 0.40 -1.02 25.15
C THR A 561 -0.64 -1.58 26.12
N ASP A 562 -0.88 -0.88 27.22
CA ASP A 562 -1.66 -1.34 28.38
C ASP A 562 -2.93 -0.50 28.63
N SER A 563 -3.24 0.42 27.72
CA SER A 563 -4.38 1.34 27.77
C SER A 563 -5.08 1.43 26.43
N VAL A 564 -6.38 1.71 26.44
CA VAL A 564 -7.15 2.03 25.23
C VAL A 564 -7.10 3.53 24.98
N VAL A 565 -6.83 3.93 23.74
CA VAL A 565 -6.85 5.33 23.28
C VAL A 565 -7.78 5.47 22.09
N THR A 566 -8.17 6.70 21.76
CA THR A 566 -8.88 7.02 20.53
C THR A 566 -8.04 7.94 19.66
N TYR A 567 -7.70 7.50 18.45
CA TYR A 567 -7.10 8.37 17.43
C TYR A 567 -8.20 9.01 16.58
N VAL A 568 -8.08 10.31 16.35
CA VAL A 568 -8.95 11.07 15.44
C VAL A 568 -8.08 11.69 14.36
N THR A 569 -8.22 11.20 13.13
CA THR A 569 -7.53 11.70 11.93
C THR A 569 -8.50 12.55 11.12
N ILE A 570 -8.15 13.81 10.90
CA ILE A 570 -9.00 14.82 10.26
C ILE A 570 -8.27 15.33 9.01
N TYR A 571 -8.92 15.21 7.85
CA TYR A 571 -8.56 15.94 6.63
C TYR A 571 -9.51 17.13 6.50
N ASP A 572 -8.96 18.33 6.35
CA ASP A 572 -9.69 19.54 6.00
C ASP A 572 -9.00 20.25 4.84
N ASN A 573 -9.64 20.26 3.67
CA ASN A 573 -9.17 20.96 2.48
C ASN A 573 -9.47 22.47 2.48
N SER A 574 -9.95 23.04 3.60
CA SER A 574 -10.11 24.48 3.73
C SER A 574 -8.76 25.22 3.77
N GLY A 575 -8.73 26.45 3.23
CA GLY A 575 -7.55 27.30 3.26
C GLY A 575 -6.35 26.74 2.49
N GLU A 576 -5.26 26.44 3.19
CA GLU A 576 -4.04 25.85 2.63
C GLU A 576 -4.02 24.31 2.69
N GLY A 577 -5.04 23.69 3.29
CA GLY A 577 -5.11 22.26 3.56
C GLY A 577 -4.46 21.88 4.89
N VAL A 578 -5.14 21.02 5.65
CA VAL A 578 -4.68 20.51 6.95
C VAL A 578 -4.97 19.01 7.05
N VAL A 579 -3.99 18.25 7.51
CA VAL A 579 -4.18 16.89 8.03
C VAL A 579 -3.77 16.89 9.51
N LYS A 580 -4.73 16.68 10.41
CA LYS A 580 -4.54 16.70 11.87
C LYS A 580 -4.77 15.31 12.42
N ILE A 581 -3.83 14.82 13.23
CA ILE A 581 -3.97 13.61 14.02
C ILE A 581 -3.99 14.03 15.49
N ILE A 582 -5.01 13.61 16.24
CA ILE A 582 -5.06 13.78 17.69
C ILE A 582 -5.27 12.42 18.36
N GLU A 583 -4.69 12.26 19.54
CA GLU A 583 -4.96 11.18 20.47
C GLU A 583 -5.77 11.76 21.65
N ILE A 584 -6.83 11.06 22.04
CA ILE A 584 -7.65 11.36 23.23
C ILE A 584 -7.85 10.07 24.04
N GLY A 585 -8.38 10.19 25.26
CA GLY A 585 -8.67 9.02 26.10
C GLY A 585 -9.60 8.02 25.41
N GLY A 586 -9.42 6.73 25.69
CA GLY A 586 -10.23 5.67 25.08
C GLY A 586 -11.74 5.84 25.29
N ASP A 587 -12.17 6.50 26.36
CA ASP A 587 -13.58 6.76 26.69
C ASP A 587 -14.00 8.23 26.49
N ASP A 588 -13.14 9.08 25.92
CA ASP A 588 -13.40 10.51 25.68
C ASP A 588 -14.25 10.77 24.43
N PHE A 589 -14.55 9.74 23.64
CA PHE A 589 -15.36 9.82 22.41
C PHE A 589 -16.62 8.94 22.49
N ASP A 590 -17.79 9.55 22.33
CA ASP A 590 -19.07 8.85 22.18
C ASP A 590 -19.29 8.39 20.73
N PHE A 591 -19.11 7.10 20.46
CA PHE A 591 -19.32 6.50 19.14
C PHE A 591 -20.82 6.37 18.74
N SER A 592 -21.76 6.59 19.66
CA SER A 592 -23.18 6.51 19.37
C SER A 592 -23.69 7.70 18.55
N VAL A 593 -23.00 8.85 18.59
CA VAL A 593 -23.43 10.12 17.97
C VAL A 593 -23.52 10.03 16.45
N ASP A 594 -24.49 10.72 15.86
CA ASP A 594 -24.70 10.76 14.41
C ASP A 594 -23.96 11.91 13.73
N SER A 595 -23.50 12.90 14.50
CA SER A 595 -22.71 14.02 13.99
C SER A 595 -21.80 14.66 15.04
N ILE A 596 -20.82 15.42 14.55
CA ILE A 596 -19.90 16.27 15.33
C ILE A 596 -20.09 17.71 14.88
N SER A 597 -20.19 18.66 15.82
CA SER A 597 -20.42 20.06 15.46
C SER A 597 -19.23 20.68 14.73
N ALA A 598 -19.48 21.60 13.79
CA ALA A 598 -18.42 22.34 13.11
C ALA A 598 -17.48 23.07 14.08
N ASP A 599 -18.02 23.59 15.19
CA ASP A 599 -17.25 24.27 16.24
C ASP A 599 -16.31 23.30 16.99
N THR A 600 -16.73 22.05 17.22
CA THR A 600 -15.87 21.00 17.81
C THR A 600 -14.71 20.67 16.89
N VAL A 601 -14.96 20.44 15.59
CA VAL A 601 -13.90 20.11 14.64
C VAL A 601 -12.93 21.28 14.46
N SER A 602 -13.44 22.52 14.36
CA SER A 602 -12.63 23.74 14.36
C SER A 602 -11.76 23.86 15.62
N THR A 603 -12.29 23.48 16.78
CA THR A 603 -11.53 23.45 18.05
C THR A 603 -10.37 22.45 17.99
N TRP A 604 -10.59 21.23 17.48
CA TRP A 604 -9.55 20.21 17.33
C TRP A 604 -8.48 20.57 16.29
N LEU A 605 -8.87 21.14 15.15
CA LEU A 605 -7.95 21.65 14.13
C LEU A 605 -7.08 22.80 14.68
N SER A 606 -7.66 23.67 15.50
CA SER A 606 -6.99 24.82 16.13
C SER A 606 -6.18 24.46 17.38
N ALA A 607 -6.31 23.23 17.91
CA ALA A 607 -5.62 22.80 19.12
C ALA A 607 -4.09 22.80 18.93
N SER A 608 -3.37 23.27 19.94
CA SER A 608 -1.90 23.26 19.96
C SER A 608 -1.35 21.86 19.70
N VAL A 609 -0.24 21.79 18.97
CA VAL A 609 0.47 20.52 18.75
C VAL A 609 1.09 20.06 20.07
N GLU A 610 0.69 18.89 20.52
CA GLU A 610 1.26 18.21 21.68
C GLU A 610 2.06 17.00 21.17
N ASN A 611 3.23 17.28 20.61
CA ASN A 611 4.21 16.21 20.37
C ASN A 611 4.89 15.91 21.70
N LEU A 612 4.62 14.72 22.26
CA LEU A 612 5.12 14.33 23.59
C LEU A 612 6.65 14.07 23.61
N LEU A 613 7.31 14.12 22.45
CA LEU A 613 8.64 13.53 22.23
C LEU A 613 9.61 14.44 21.45
N SER A 614 9.23 15.70 21.17
CA SER A 614 10.05 16.72 20.49
C SER A 614 11.06 17.42 21.41
#